data_AF-A0A952WL86-F1
#
_entry.id   AF-A0A952WL86-F1
#
_cell.length_a   1.000
_cell.length_b   1.000
_cell.length_c   1.000
_cell.angle_alpha   90.00
_cell.angle_beta   90.00
_cell.angle_gamma   90.00
#
_symmetry.space_group_name_H-M   'P 1'
#
loop_
_entity.id
_entity.type
_entity.pdbx_description
1 polymer ?
#
loop_
_entity_poly.entity_id
_entity_poly.type
_entity_poly.pdbx_seq_one_letter_code
_entity_poly.pdbx_strand_id
1 'polypeptide(L)'
;MDTSLNAKKFSLIRVPYASPDEIERSVDAVLAPILNRKTEMDFVLGSWRFAHVYREVIKPKYGIELIERANLGMLGKAKVFGAFDPVRNCAWIDQIASPESGHPRRTFVLWHEVIGHGVLQGDLLRAELHRCAEEAVLHDTTITLDDMTRERLEIQANMAAGAAAAPRRLVLGALIHRLESKRPIVFNGPNKYTIGRRIVEASSAWDLALAAASQIQCAFDGLSKHCLAIRIMNSRYFFDNTETGHSRMRLYRSA
;
A
#
# COMPACT_ATOMS: atom_id res chain seq x y z
N MET A 1 35.67 -20.70 -6.33
CA MET A 1 34.95 -19.43 -6.44
C MET A 1 34.16 -19.27 -5.17
N ASP A 2 34.56 -18.30 -4.38
CA ASP A 2 34.06 -18.02 -3.03
C ASP A 2 32.69 -17.33 -3.14
N THR A 3 31.61 -18.00 -2.72
CA THR A 3 30.23 -17.49 -2.77
C THR A 3 29.83 -16.73 -1.50
N SER A 4 30.80 -16.33 -0.68
CA SER A 4 30.57 -15.53 0.53
C SER A 4 30.34 -14.03 0.25
N LEU A 5 29.40 -13.71 -0.64
CA LEU A 5 28.93 -12.34 -0.86
C LEU A 5 27.62 -12.09 -0.11
N ASN A 6 27.77 -11.63 1.13
CA ASN A 6 26.89 -10.66 1.79
C ASN A 6 25.38 -10.96 1.76
N ALA A 7 24.98 -12.02 2.46
CA ALA A 7 23.67 -12.08 3.07
C ALA A 7 23.64 -11.14 4.31
N LYS A 8 23.73 -9.81 4.11
CA LYS A 8 23.07 -8.90 5.04
C LYS A 8 21.57 -9.10 4.83
N LYS A 9 21.03 -10.13 5.47
CA LYS A 9 19.60 -10.46 5.53
C LYS A 9 18.90 -9.26 6.15
N PHE A 10 18.37 -8.39 5.29
CA PHE A 10 17.53 -7.29 5.71
C PHE A 10 16.18 -7.89 6.15
N SER A 11 16.07 -8.33 7.40
CA SER A 11 14.76 -8.27 8.04
C SER A 11 14.46 -6.78 8.20
N LEU A 12 13.73 -6.19 7.25
CA LEU A 12 13.42 -4.75 7.29
C LEU A 12 12.55 -4.38 8.50
N ILE A 13 11.94 -5.37 9.17
CA ILE A 13 11.16 -5.21 10.39
C ILE A 13 11.52 -6.33 11.37
N ARG A 14 12.01 -5.97 12.56
CA ARG A 14 12.23 -6.92 13.67
C ARG A 14 10.95 -7.06 14.50
N VAL A 15 10.02 -7.92 14.06
CA VAL A 15 8.88 -8.46 14.85
C VAL A 15 7.90 -7.37 15.40
N PRO A 16 6.68 -7.72 15.87
CA PRO A 16 5.39 -7.31 15.29
C PRO A 16 4.93 -5.85 15.54
N TYR A 17 5.82 -4.90 15.82
CA TYR A 17 5.50 -3.54 16.28
C TYR A 17 5.97 -2.43 15.35
N ALA A 18 6.17 -2.70 14.06
CA ALA A 18 6.54 -1.64 13.13
C ALA A 18 5.49 -0.52 13.14
N SER A 19 5.95 0.69 13.42
CA SER A 19 5.15 1.90 13.27
C SER A 19 4.78 2.12 11.80
N PRO A 20 3.69 2.85 11.51
CA PRO A 20 3.33 3.19 10.13
C PRO A 20 4.48 3.83 9.33
N ASP A 21 5.29 4.68 9.97
CA ASP A 21 6.44 5.32 9.32
C ASP A 21 7.58 4.33 9.01
N GLU A 22 7.81 3.32 9.86
CA GLU A 22 8.79 2.26 9.58
C GLU A 22 8.36 1.38 8.42
N ILE A 23 7.07 1.06 8.34
CA ILE A 23 6.49 0.32 7.21
C ILE A 23 6.65 1.14 5.92
N GLU A 24 6.30 2.43 5.96
CA GLU A 24 6.41 3.31 4.80
C GLU A 24 7.86 3.44 4.32
N ARG A 25 8.83 3.63 5.23
CA ARG A 25 10.26 3.64 4.90
C ARG A 25 10.74 2.31 4.32
N SER A 26 10.27 1.19 4.85
CA SER A 26 10.64 -0.14 4.36
C SER A 26 10.12 -0.36 2.95
N VAL A 27 8.87 0.00 2.69
CA VAL A 27 8.26 -0.05 1.36
C VAL A 27 9.00 0.88 0.39
N ASP A 28 9.29 2.12 0.77
CA ASP A 28 10.05 3.06 -0.07
C ASP A 28 11.44 2.51 -0.42
N ALA A 29 12.14 1.85 0.53
CA ALA A 29 13.43 1.22 0.28
C ALA A 29 13.33 0.04 -0.71
N VAL A 30 12.24 -0.74 -0.64
CA VAL A 30 11.97 -1.80 -1.63
C VAL A 30 11.74 -1.19 -3.02
N LEU A 31 10.99 -0.10 -3.10
CA LEU A 31 10.57 0.53 -4.36
C LEU A 31 11.59 1.52 -4.94
N ALA A 32 12.61 1.91 -4.17
CA ALA A 32 13.65 2.87 -4.55
C ALA A 32 14.27 2.63 -5.94
N PRO A 33 14.55 1.37 -6.38
CA PRO A 33 15.11 1.13 -7.71
C PRO A 33 14.24 1.65 -8.85
N ILE A 34 12.92 1.68 -8.71
CA ILE A 34 12.00 2.25 -9.72
C ILE A 34 11.74 3.73 -9.43
N LEU A 35 11.50 4.09 -8.17
CA LEU A 35 11.19 5.46 -7.77
C LEU A 35 12.32 6.46 -8.09
N ASN A 36 13.57 5.99 -8.12
CA ASN A 36 14.73 6.84 -8.43
C ASN A 36 15.06 6.92 -9.92
N ARG A 37 14.54 6.00 -10.75
CA ARG A 37 14.79 5.98 -12.21
C ARG A 37 13.80 6.82 -13.01
N LYS A 38 12.63 7.05 -12.46
CA LYS A 38 11.53 7.75 -13.12
C LYS A 38 11.30 9.10 -12.48
N THR A 39 11.09 10.11 -13.31
CA THR A 39 10.62 11.41 -12.83
C THR A 39 9.16 11.29 -12.39
N GLU A 40 8.69 12.23 -11.58
CA GLU A 40 7.27 12.31 -11.20
C GLU A 40 6.37 12.41 -12.45
N MET A 41 6.89 12.97 -13.54
CA MET A 41 6.20 13.09 -14.82
C MET A 41 6.02 11.76 -15.53
N ASP A 42 7.05 10.91 -15.52
CA ASP A 42 6.99 9.57 -16.12
C ASP A 42 5.92 8.70 -15.44
N PHE A 43 5.65 8.93 -14.17
CA PHE A 43 4.59 8.26 -13.43
C PHE A 43 3.20 8.83 -13.71
N VAL A 44 3.06 10.15 -13.81
CA VAL A 44 1.77 10.78 -14.13
C VAL A 44 1.30 10.43 -15.55
N LEU A 45 2.25 10.23 -16.47
CA LEU A 45 1.99 9.83 -17.86
C LEU A 45 1.88 8.31 -18.05
N GLY A 46 2.68 7.51 -17.33
CA GLY A 46 2.76 6.06 -17.48
C GLY A 46 1.91 5.22 -16.52
N SER A 47 1.33 5.85 -15.49
CA SER A 47 0.67 5.21 -14.34
C SER A 47 1.60 4.35 -13.46
N TRP A 48 1.43 4.42 -12.14
CA TRP A 48 2.08 3.52 -11.19
C TRP A 48 1.32 2.18 -11.17
N ARG A 49 1.89 1.14 -11.79
CA ARG A 49 1.24 -0.16 -11.99
C ARG A 49 1.93 -1.29 -11.24
N PHE A 50 1.13 -2.15 -10.58
CA PHE A 50 1.63 -3.31 -9.85
C PHE A 50 2.48 -4.22 -10.73
N ALA A 51 1.97 -4.57 -11.93
CA ALA A 51 2.61 -5.53 -12.82
C ALA A 51 4.04 -5.13 -13.23
N HIS A 52 4.31 -3.82 -13.35
CA HIS A 52 5.62 -3.30 -13.70
C HIS A 52 6.58 -3.43 -12.51
N VAL A 53 6.16 -2.99 -11.32
CA VAL A 53 6.96 -3.08 -10.10
C VAL A 53 7.25 -4.53 -9.72
N TYR A 54 6.25 -5.39 -9.85
CA TYR A 54 6.40 -6.82 -9.61
C TYR A 54 7.48 -7.44 -10.50
N ARG A 55 7.42 -7.18 -11.82
CA ARG A 55 8.34 -7.75 -12.80
C ARG A 55 9.76 -7.23 -12.66
N GLU A 56 9.94 -5.95 -12.39
CA GLU A 56 11.27 -5.32 -12.43
C GLU A 56 11.99 -5.32 -11.08
N VAL A 57 11.26 -5.36 -9.97
CA VAL A 57 11.84 -5.27 -8.62
C VAL A 57 11.51 -6.49 -7.80
N ILE A 58 10.23 -6.83 -7.67
CA ILE A 58 9.82 -7.79 -6.64
C ILE A 58 10.23 -9.22 -7.02
N LYS A 59 9.77 -9.72 -8.16
CA LYS A 59 10.03 -11.08 -8.61
C LYS A 59 11.53 -11.38 -8.73
N PRO A 60 12.37 -10.53 -9.37
CA PRO A 60 13.81 -10.81 -9.48
C PRO A 60 14.55 -10.81 -8.14
N LYS A 61 14.12 -9.99 -7.17
CA LYS A 61 14.82 -9.81 -5.89
C LYS A 61 14.36 -10.79 -4.81
N TYR A 62 13.06 -11.07 -4.74
CA TYR A 62 12.45 -11.85 -3.65
C TYR A 62 11.93 -13.22 -4.12
N GLY A 63 11.92 -13.49 -5.43
CA GLY A 63 11.50 -14.78 -5.98
C GLY A 63 10.06 -15.18 -5.65
N ILE A 64 9.21 -14.21 -5.30
CA ILE A 64 7.80 -14.47 -4.98
C ILE A 64 7.07 -14.78 -6.28
N GLU A 65 6.45 -15.95 -6.36
CA GLU A 65 5.62 -16.32 -7.50
C GLU A 65 4.17 -15.88 -7.29
N LEU A 66 3.50 -15.46 -8.38
CA LEU A 66 2.13 -14.98 -8.36
C LEU A 66 1.24 -16.01 -9.04
N ILE A 67 0.33 -16.62 -8.28
CA ILE A 67 -0.63 -17.62 -8.75
C ILE A 67 -2.01 -16.96 -8.81
N GLU A 68 -2.47 -16.69 -10.02
CA GLU A 68 -3.77 -16.04 -10.23
C GLU A 68 -4.88 -17.06 -10.48
N ARG A 69 -6.13 -16.64 -10.24
CA ARG A 69 -7.34 -17.45 -10.46
C ARG A 69 -7.40 -18.70 -9.57
N ALA A 70 -6.84 -18.60 -8.37
CA ALA A 70 -7.02 -19.62 -7.35
C ALA A 70 -8.49 -19.67 -6.88
N ASN A 71 -8.92 -20.82 -6.37
CA ASN A 71 -10.16 -20.91 -5.61
C ASN A 71 -9.81 -20.97 -4.12
N LEU A 72 -9.84 -19.82 -3.45
CA LEU A 72 -9.43 -19.71 -2.04
C LEU A 72 -10.58 -19.96 -1.05
N GLY A 73 -11.79 -20.27 -1.54
CA GLY A 73 -12.92 -20.59 -0.66
C GLY A 73 -13.36 -19.42 0.22
N MET A 74 -13.82 -19.74 1.43
CA MET A 74 -14.39 -18.81 2.42
C MET A 74 -13.70 -19.03 3.78
N LEU A 75 -13.45 -17.96 4.53
CA LEU A 75 -13.07 -18.01 5.94
C LEU A 75 -14.29 -17.61 6.78
N GLY A 76 -14.96 -18.61 7.36
CA GLY A 76 -16.27 -18.42 7.97
C GLY A 76 -17.30 -17.92 6.95
N LYS A 77 -17.80 -16.69 7.13
CA LYS A 77 -18.73 -16.03 6.18
C LYS A 77 -18.04 -15.07 5.21
N ALA A 78 -16.73 -14.86 5.34
CA ALA A 78 -15.98 -13.90 4.52
C ALA A 78 -15.29 -14.59 3.35
N LYS A 79 -15.35 -13.98 2.16
CA LYS A 79 -14.60 -14.45 0.99
C LYS A 79 -13.11 -14.14 1.18
N VAL A 80 -12.25 -15.13 0.93
CA VAL A 80 -10.79 -14.95 0.88
C VAL A 80 -10.41 -14.48 -0.52
N PHE A 81 -9.76 -13.32 -0.62
CA PHE A 81 -9.36 -12.73 -1.91
C PHE A 81 -7.90 -12.99 -2.28
N GLY A 82 -7.05 -13.19 -1.27
CA GLY A 82 -5.63 -13.46 -1.42
C GLY A 82 -5.14 -14.34 -0.29
N ALA A 83 -4.03 -15.03 -0.52
CA ALA A 83 -3.30 -15.75 0.50
C ALA A 83 -1.81 -15.84 0.13
N PHE A 84 -0.92 -15.67 1.09
CA PHE A 84 0.50 -15.88 0.91
C PHE A 84 0.92 -17.24 1.51
N ASP A 85 1.57 -18.06 0.68
CA ASP A 85 2.20 -19.31 1.08
C ASP A 85 3.71 -19.07 1.29
N PRO A 86 4.17 -18.90 2.54
CA PRO A 86 5.58 -18.69 2.84
C PRO A 86 6.48 -19.89 2.53
N VAL A 87 5.96 -21.13 2.51
CA VAL A 87 6.74 -22.35 2.19
C VAL A 87 7.09 -22.36 0.71
N ARG A 88 6.09 -22.15 -0.14
CA ARG A 88 6.27 -22.11 -1.60
C ARG A 88 6.77 -20.76 -2.10
N ASN A 89 6.78 -19.74 -1.23
CA ASN A 89 7.04 -18.34 -1.56
C ASN A 89 6.10 -17.84 -2.68
N CYS A 90 4.80 -18.15 -2.56
CA CYS A 90 3.80 -17.86 -3.56
C CYS A 90 2.70 -16.95 -2.99
N ALA A 91 2.30 -15.93 -3.74
CA ALA A 91 1.09 -15.17 -3.49
C ALA A 91 -0.04 -15.71 -4.39
N TRP A 92 -1.14 -16.13 -3.77
CA TRP A 92 -2.31 -16.70 -4.44
C TRP A 92 -3.40 -15.64 -4.47
N ILE A 93 -4.01 -15.43 -5.64
CA ILE A 93 -5.08 -14.45 -5.84
C ILE A 93 -6.33 -15.18 -6.31
N ASP A 94 -7.43 -14.98 -5.60
CA ASP A 94 -8.70 -15.62 -5.92
C ASP A 94 -9.21 -15.20 -7.31
N GLN A 95 -9.93 -16.10 -7.98
CA GLN A 95 -10.55 -15.84 -9.29
C GLN A 95 -11.48 -14.63 -9.32
N ILE A 96 -12.12 -14.26 -8.20
CA ILE A 96 -12.96 -13.06 -8.13
C ILE A 96 -12.11 -11.78 -8.21
N ALA A 97 -10.85 -11.84 -7.81
CA ALA A 97 -9.88 -10.75 -7.93
C ALA A 97 -8.92 -10.94 -9.13
N SER A 98 -9.31 -11.75 -10.13
CA SER A 98 -8.52 -11.98 -11.36
C SER A 98 -8.41 -10.73 -12.26
N PRO A 99 -7.42 -10.65 -13.18
CA PRO A 99 -7.27 -9.52 -14.08
C PRO A 99 -8.55 -9.17 -14.85
N GLU A 100 -9.30 -10.19 -15.27
CA GLU A 100 -10.47 -10.04 -16.14
C GLU A 100 -11.73 -9.63 -15.37
N SER A 101 -11.78 -9.89 -14.07
CA SER A 101 -12.95 -9.58 -13.22
C SER A 101 -13.22 -8.08 -13.08
N GLY A 102 -12.21 -7.22 -13.31
CA GLY A 102 -12.28 -5.79 -13.01
C GLY A 102 -12.56 -5.48 -11.53
N HIS A 103 -12.38 -6.44 -10.62
CA HIS A 103 -12.79 -6.29 -9.24
C HIS A 103 -12.01 -5.16 -8.55
N PRO A 104 -12.68 -4.20 -7.89
CA PRO A 104 -12.05 -2.97 -7.40
C PRO A 104 -11.00 -3.19 -6.29
N ARG A 105 -11.00 -4.37 -5.66
CA ARG A 105 -10.00 -4.73 -4.64
C ARG A 105 -8.74 -5.36 -5.20
N ARG A 106 -8.75 -5.81 -6.47
CA ARG A 106 -7.66 -6.60 -7.05
C ARG A 106 -6.29 -6.00 -6.81
N THR A 107 -6.10 -4.75 -7.21
CA THR A 107 -4.80 -4.08 -7.10
C THR A 107 -4.32 -4.04 -5.66
N PHE A 108 -5.21 -3.72 -4.72
CA PHE A 108 -4.86 -3.69 -3.31
C PHE A 108 -4.48 -5.09 -2.78
N VAL A 109 -5.25 -6.12 -3.14
CA VAL A 109 -4.95 -7.52 -2.76
C VAL A 109 -3.60 -7.96 -3.28
N LEU A 110 -3.25 -7.63 -4.53
CA LEU A 110 -1.93 -7.93 -5.10
C LEU A 110 -0.79 -7.31 -4.27
N TRP A 111 -0.90 -6.02 -3.93
CA TRP A 111 0.09 -5.36 -3.09
C TRP A 111 0.13 -5.95 -1.67
N HIS A 112 -1.02 -6.30 -1.11
CA HIS A 112 -1.14 -6.88 0.23
C HIS A 112 -0.41 -8.22 0.34
N GLU A 113 -0.73 -9.19 -0.53
CA GLU A 113 -0.10 -10.51 -0.48
C GLU A 113 1.39 -10.43 -0.84
N VAL A 114 1.74 -9.65 -1.86
CA VAL A 114 3.11 -9.66 -2.39
C VAL A 114 4.05 -8.78 -1.59
N ILE A 115 3.71 -7.51 -1.33
CA ILE A 115 4.58 -6.62 -0.55
C ILE A 115 4.40 -6.85 0.94
N GLY A 116 3.15 -6.93 1.42
CA GLY A 116 2.85 -7.08 2.84
C GLY A 116 3.34 -8.42 3.38
N HIS A 117 2.69 -9.51 2.97
CA HIS A 117 3.06 -10.84 3.46
C HIS A 117 4.35 -11.38 2.83
N GLY A 118 4.55 -11.19 1.53
CA GLY A 118 5.71 -11.72 0.83
C GLY A 118 7.02 -10.99 1.15
N VAL A 119 7.11 -9.70 0.82
CA VAL A 119 8.37 -8.95 0.93
C VAL A 119 8.67 -8.56 2.38
N LEU A 120 7.72 -7.97 3.11
CA LEU A 120 7.98 -7.47 4.46
C LEU A 120 8.00 -8.58 5.50
N GLN A 121 7.09 -9.55 5.39
CA GLN A 121 6.89 -10.57 6.43
C GLN A 121 7.42 -11.95 6.05
N GLY A 122 7.78 -12.19 4.78
CA GLY A 122 8.06 -13.55 4.29
C GLY A 122 9.20 -14.25 5.03
N ASP A 123 10.27 -13.53 5.37
CA ASP A 123 11.39 -14.09 6.14
C ASP A 123 10.99 -14.48 7.57
N LEU A 124 10.15 -13.66 8.21
CA LEU A 124 9.61 -13.95 9.55
C LEU A 124 8.70 -15.17 9.51
N LEU A 125 7.75 -15.20 8.55
CA LEU A 125 6.81 -16.30 8.39
C LEU A 125 7.52 -17.63 8.08
N ARG A 126 8.56 -17.60 7.24
CA ARG A 126 9.41 -18.77 6.97
C ARG A 126 10.19 -19.22 8.20
N ALA A 127 10.81 -18.29 8.93
CA ALA A 127 11.54 -18.62 10.15
C ALA A 127 10.63 -19.27 11.21
N GLU A 128 9.41 -18.75 11.34
CA GLU A 128 8.42 -19.31 12.27
C GLU A 128 7.97 -20.71 11.85
N LEU A 129 7.75 -20.95 10.56
CA LEU A 129 7.47 -22.30 10.05
C LEU A 129 8.59 -23.30 10.34
N HIS A 130 9.84 -22.90 10.16
CA HIS A 130 10.98 -23.76 10.44
C HIS A 130 11.05 -24.11 11.93
N ARG A 131 10.85 -23.12 12.82
CA ARG A 131 10.77 -23.35 14.27
C ARG A 131 9.68 -24.37 14.62
N CYS A 132 8.52 -24.27 13.97
CA CYS A 132 7.41 -25.19 14.20
C CYS A 132 7.67 -26.60 13.65
N ALA A 133 8.33 -26.72 12.49
CA ALA A 133 8.68 -28.01 11.90
C ALA A 133 9.74 -28.77 12.72
N GLU A 134 10.62 -28.05 13.43
CA GLU A 134 11.57 -28.62 14.39
C GLU A 134 10.90 -29.03 15.71
N GLU A 135 9.83 -28.33 16.11
CA GLU A 135 9.13 -28.53 17.40
C GLU A 135 7.87 -29.43 17.31
N ALA A 136 7.26 -29.64 16.14
CA ALA A 136 6.02 -30.42 15.98
C ALA A 136 5.77 -31.00 14.57
N VAL A 137 5.19 -32.21 14.53
CA VAL A 137 4.78 -33.00 13.34
C VAL A 137 3.56 -32.40 12.58
N LEU A 138 3.18 -31.14 12.79
CA LEU A 138 1.97 -30.55 12.22
C LEU A 138 2.26 -29.24 11.47
N HIS A 139 2.08 -29.31 10.14
CA HIS A 139 2.33 -28.24 9.16
C HIS A 139 1.16 -27.25 9.05
N ASP A 140 0.93 -26.42 10.07
CA ASP A 140 0.03 -25.27 9.92
C ASP A 140 0.50 -24.08 10.77
N THR A 141 0.83 -22.96 10.12
CA THR A 141 1.25 -21.71 10.78
C THR A 141 0.10 -21.01 11.51
N THR A 142 -1.15 -21.33 11.17
CA THR A 142 -2.30 -20.80 11.91
C THR A 142 -2.39 -21.35 13.33
N ILE A 143 -1.66 -22.43 13.63
CA ILE A 143 -1.63 -23.08 14.95
C ILE A 143 -0.61 -22.41 15.89
N THR A 144 0.37 -21.65 15.38
CA THR A 144 1.52 -21.19 16.19
C THR A 144 1.59 -19.69 16.44
N LEU A 145 0.97 -18.87 15.58
CA LEU A 145 0.80 -17.45 15.85
C LEU A 145 -0.47 -17.22 16.66
N ASP A 146 -0.35 -16.50 17.78
CA ASP A 146 -1.52 -16.05 18.52
C ASP A 146 -2.37 -15.06 17.67
N ASP A 147 -3.66 -14.98 17.96
CA ASP A 147 -4.62 -14.18 17.20
C ASP A 147 -4.22 -12.69 17.09
N MET A 148 -3.64 -12.14 18.15
CA MET A 148 -3.22 -10.74 18.19
C MET A 148 -1.99 -10.52 17.30
N THR A 149 -1.04 -11.45 17.27
CA THR A 149 0.11 -11.39 16.35
C THR A 149 -0.36 -11.47 14.90
N ARG A 150 -1.29 -12.38 14.58
CA ARG A 150 -1.89 -12.48 13.25
C ARG A 150 -2.60 -11.19 12.83
N GLU A 151 -3.47 -10.64 13.69
CA GLU A 151 -4.17 -9.38 13.41
C GLU A 151 -3.20 -8.23 13.15
N ARG A 152 -2.09 -8.16 13.90
CA ARG A 152 -1.05 -7.14 13.67
C ARG A 152 -0.35 -7.31 12.33
N LEU A 153 0.00 -8.53 11.94
CA LEU A 153 0.61 -8.79 10.64
C LEU A 153 -0.34 -8.39 9.50
N GLU A 154 -1.64 -8.67 9.62
CA GLU A 154 -2.66 -8.23 8.67
C GLU A 154 -2.73 -6.69 8.58
N ILE A 155 -2.73 -6.00 9.72
CA ILE A 155 -2.71 -4.53 9.76
C ILE A 155 -1.45 -3.98 9.06
N GLN A 156 -0.29 -4.57 9.33
CA GLN A 156 0.97 -4.15 8.70
C GLN A 156 0.96 -4.42 7.18
N ALA A 157 0.45 -5.57 6.74
CA ALA A 157 0.31 -5.91 5.33
C ALA A 157 -0.63 -4.91 4.61
N ASN A 158 -1.73 -4.52 5.26
CA ASN A 158 -2.62 -3.47 4.76
C ASN A 158 -1.94 -2.10 4.64
N MET A 159 -1.17 -1.69 5.66
CA MET A 159 -0.41 -0.44 5.62
C MET A 159 0.65 -0.45 4.51
N ALA A 160 1.37 -1.56 4.39
CA ALA A 160 2.39 -1.76 3.36
C ALA A 160 1.79 -1.75 1.95
N ALA A 161 0.64 -2.41 1.76
CA ALA A 161 -0.09 -2.40 0.50
C ALA A 161 -0.49 -0.98 0.09
N GLY A 162 -1.03 -0.20 1.03
CA GLY A 162 -1.41 1.19 0.78
C GLY A 162 -0.20 2.07 0.44
N ALA A 163 0.91 1.91 1.16
CA ALA A 163 2.16 2.63 0.88
C ALA A 163 2.74 2.26 -0.49
N ALA A 164 2.71 0.98 -0.86
CA ALA A 164 3.28 0.49 -2.10
C ALA A 164 2.40 0.80 -3.31
N ALA A 165 1.08 0.70 -3.16
CA ALA A 165 0.12 1.02 -4.21
C ALA A 165 0.05 2.51 -4.52
N ALA A 166 0.31 3.36 -3.53
CA ALA A 166 0.30 4.81 -3.65
C ALA A 166 1.43 5.45 -2.81
N PRO A 167 2.68 5.39 -3.31
CA PRO A 167 3.83 5.99 -2.64
C PRO A 167 3.60 7.48 -2.44
N ARG A 168 3.94 8.02 -1.26
CA ARG A 168 3.61 9.39 -0.86
C ARG A 168 4.11 10.44 -1.86
N ARG A 169 5.35 10.27 -2.32
CA ARG A 169 5.96 11.15 -3.33
C ARG A 169 5.17 11.16 -4.65
N LEU A 170 4.69 9.99 -5.09
CA LEU A 170 3.91 9.89 -6.33
C LEU A 170 2.51 10.47 -6.18
N VAL A 171 1.86 10.26 -5.04
CA VAL A 171 0.57 10.91 -4.73
C VAL A 171 0.71 12.43 -4.79
N LEU A 172 1.77 12.96 -4.18
CA LEU A 172 2.07 14.39 -4.20
C LEU A 172 2.34 14.91 -5.61
N GLY A 173 3.23 14.24 -6.36
CA GLY A 173 3.52 14.61 -7.75
C GLY A 173 2.26 14.58 -8.63
N ALA A 174 1.43 13.53 -8.48
CA ALA A 174 0.18 13.42 -9.22
C ALA A 174 -0.80 14.56 -8.89
N LEU A 175 -0.92 14.96 -7.62
CA LEU A 175 -1.76 16.10 -7.23
C LEU A 175 -1.24 17.41 -7.82
N ILE A 176 0.06 17.69 -7.68
CA ILE A 176 0.67 18.92 -8.20
C ILE A 176 0.48 19.03 -9.71
N HIS A 177 0.68 17.92 -10.43
CA HIS A 177 0.57 17.90 -11.88
C HIS A 177 -0.88 17.93 -12.37
N ARG A 178 -1.75 17.06 -11.85
CA ARG A 178 -3.15 16.97 -12.32
C ARG A 178 -3.98 18.18 -11.93
N LEU A 179 -3.63 18.83 -10.83
CA LEU A 179 -4.33 20.02 -10.34
C LEU A 179 -3.58 21.31 -10.71
N GLU A 180 -2.48 21.19 -11.47
CA GLU A 180 -1.67 22.28 -12.03
C GLU A 180 -1.25 23.33 -10.99
N SER A 181 -1.11 22.92 -9.74
CA SER A 181 -0.88 23.84 -8.63
C SER A 181 -0.06 23.18 -7.55
N LYS A 182 0.93 23.93 -7.05
CA LYS A 182 1.67 23.57 -5.83
C LYS A 182 0.77 23.60 -4.58
N ARG A 183 -0.37 24.31 -4.66
CA ARG A 183 -1.39 24.43 -3.61
C ARG A 183 -2.77 24.14 -4.22
N PRO A 184 -3.10 22.88 -4.44
CA PRO A 184 -4.22 22.57 -5.30
C PRO A 184 -5.55 22.50 -4.58
N ILE A 185 -5.60 22.79 -3.28
CA ILE A 185 -6.84 22.90 -2.51
C ILE A 185 -6.89 24.28 -1.87
N VAL A 186 -7.89 25.08 -2.24
CA VAL A 186 -8.07 26.47 -1.78
C VAL A 186 -9.44 26.60 -1.14
N PHE A 187 -9.53 27.21 0.04
CA PHE A 187 -10.80 27.50 0.71
C PHE A 187 -11.44 28.76 0.10
N ASN A 188 -12.70 28.68 -0.31
CA ASN A 188 -13.46 29.80 -0.87
C ASN A 188 -14.61 30.27 0.03
N GLY A 189 -14.99 29.50 1.03
CA GLY A 189 -16.11 29.79 1.92
C GLY A 189 -16.63 28.53 2.61
N PRO A 190 -17.64 28.65 3.49
CA PRO A 190 -18.20 27.51 4.21
C PRO A 190 -18.55 26.36 3.27
N ASN A 191 -17.96 25.19 3.55
CA ASN A 191 -18.06 23.97 2.74
C ASN A 191 -17.63 24.10 1.27
N LYS A 192 -17.01 25.19 0.83
CA LYS A 192 -16.65 25.43 -0.58
C LYS A 192 -15.15 25.54 -0.75
N TYR A 193 -14.61 24.68 -1.59
CA TYR A 193 -13.17 24.59 -1.85
C TYR A 193 -12.89 24.52 -3.35
N THR A 194 -11.83 25.16 -3.83
CA THR A 194 -11.32 24.94 -5.19
C THR A 194 -10.28 23.81 -5.13
N ILE A 195 -10.49 22.75 -5.91
CA ILE A 195 -9.52 21.69 -6.16
C ILE A 195 -9.07 21.77 -7.62
N GLY A 196 -7.81 22.19 -7.84
CA GLY A 196 -7.30 22.53 -9.18
C GLY A 196 -8.12 23.65 -9.82
N ARG A 197 -8.90 23.33 -10.86
CA ARG A 197 -9.80 24.29 -11.55
C ARG A 197 -11.29 24.11 -11.19
N ARG A 198 -11.63 23.23 -10.24
CA ARG A 198 -13.01 22.88 -9.90
C ARG A 198 -13.38 23.37 -8.52
N ILE A 199 -14.57 23.95 -8.38
CA ILE A 199 -15.16 24.19 -7.05
C ILE A 199 -15.87 22.92 -6.61
N VAL A 200 -15.61 22.47 -5.39
CA VAL A 200 -16.23 21.32 -4.75
C VAL A 200 -16.89 21.76 -3.45
N GLU A 201 -18.01 21.13 -3.14
CA GLU A 201 -18.63 21.24 -1.83
C GLU A 201 -18.19 20.07 -0.96
N ALA A 202 -17.68 20.37 0.24
CA ALA A 202 -17.13 19.39 1.16
C ALA A 202 -17.44 19.77 2.61
N SER A 203 -18.06 18.86 3.34
CA SER A 203 -18.44 19.05 4.75
C SER A 203 -17.34 18.60 5.72
N SER A 204 -16.38 17.83 5.22
CA SER A 204 -15.29 17.26 6.01
C SER A 204 -13.97 17.21 5.25
N ALA A 205 -12.85 17.03 5.96
CA ALA A 205 -11.53 16.89 5.36
C ALA A 205 -11.45 15.59 4.53
N TRP A 206 -12.20 14.59 4.96
CA TRP A 206 -12.39 13.35 4.23
C TRP A 206 -13.08 13.55 2.89
N ASP A 207 -14.12 14.38 2.82
CA ASP A 207 -14.80 14.71 1.55
C ASP A 207 -13.83 15.39 0.57
N LEU A 208 -12.98 16.29 1.08
CA LEU A 208 -11.94 16.92 0.27
C LEU A 208 -10.89 15.91 -0.21
N ALA A 209 -10.47 15.00 0.66
CA ALA A 209 -9.54 13.93 0.30
C ALA A 209 -10.11 13.01 -0.77
N LEU A 210 -11.38 12.65 -0.66
CA LEU A 210 -12.09 11.85 -1.68
C LEU A 210 -12.22 12.60 -3.01
N ALA A 211 -12.53 13.90 -2.96
CA ALA A 211 -12.63 14.72 -4.15
C ALA A 211 -11.27 14.84 -4.87
N ALA A 212 -10.20 15.11 -4.13
CA ALA A 212 -8.83 15.15 -4.67
C ALA A 212 -8.37 13.77 -5.19
N ALA A 213 -8.61 12.70 -4.42
CA ALA A 213 -8.29 11.32 -4.82
C ALA A 213 -8.94 10.93 -6.14
N SER A 214 -10.19 11.34 -6.35
CA SER A 214 -10.91 11.08 -7.60
C SER A 214 -10.25 11.73 -8.82
N GLN A 215 -9.52 12.84 -8.66
CA GLN A 215 -8.82 13.51 -9.77
C GLN A 215 -7.52 12.80 -10.18
N ILE A 216 -6.90 12.05 -9.26
CA ILE A 216 -5.62 11.38 -9.49
C ILE A 216 -5.74 9.85 -9.61
N GLN A 217 -6.93 9.30 -9.42
CA GLN A 217 -7.15 7.85 -9.34
C GLN A 217 -6.60 7.07 -10.55
N CYS A 218 -6.71 7.64 -11.74
CA CYS A 218 -6.22 7.04 -12.97
C CYS A 218 -4.70 6.79 -12.98
N ALA A 219 -3.93 7.46 -12.11
CA ALA A 219 -2.49 7.29 -12.03
C ALA A 219 -2.05 6.08 -11.19
N PHE A 220 -2.96 5.41 -10.47
CA PHE A 220 -2.63 4.36 -9.48
C PHE A 220 -3.32 3.01 -9.75
N ASP A 221 -3.33 2.56 -11.00
CA ASP A 221 -3.67 1.18 -11.40
C ASP A 221 -4.98 0.63 -10.82
N GLY A 222 -6.03 1.46 -10.82
CA GLY A 222 -7.35 1.08 -10.36
C GLY A 222 -7.53 1.05 -8.83
N LEU A 223 -6.57 1.57 -8.06
CA LEU A 223 -6.72 1.76 -6.62
C LEU A 223 -7.96 2.58 -6.31
N SER A 224 -8.71 2.21 -5.28
CA SER A 224 -9.95 2.93 -4.93
C SER A 224 -9.66 4.36 -4.45
N LYS A 225 -10.58 5.29 -4.74
CA LYS A 225 -10.50 6.67 -4.23
C LYS A 225 -10.44 6.75 -2.70
N HIS A 226 -11.01 5.77 -1.99
CA HIS A 226 -10.96 5.71 -0.52
C HIS A 226 -9.55 5.42 -0.02
N CYS A 227 -8.86 4.46 -0.64
CA CYS A 227 -7.47 4.16 -0.28
C CYS A 227 -6.56 5.37 -0.57
N LEU A 228 -6.73 6.01 -1.73
CA LEU A 228 -6.01 7.24 -2.08
C LEU A 228 -6.34 8.38 -1.12
N ALA A 229 -7.60 8.56 -0.71
CA ALA A 229 -8.00 9.59 0.24
C ALA A 229 -7.30 9.42 1.59
N ILE A 230 -7.16 8.19 2.11
CA ILE A 230 -6.36 7.90 3.31
C ILE A 230 -4.91 8.38 3.12
N ARG A 231 -4.31 8.08 1.96
CA ARG A 231 -2.94 8.51 1.66
C ARG A 231 -2.79 10.03 1.57
N ILE A 232 -3.79 10.72 1.02
CA ILE A 232 -3.83 12.20 0.95
C ILE A 232 -4.00 12.82 2.35
N MET A 233 -4.87 12.24 3.18
CA MET A 233 -5.04 12.68 4.58
C MET A 233 -3.72 12.53 5.36
N ASN A 234 -3.00 11.43 5.15
CA ASN A 234 -1.73 11.16 5.83
C ASN A 234 -0.54 11.96 5.27
N SER A 235 -0.66 12.51 4.05
CA SER A 235 0.43 13.29 3.43
C SER A 235 0.51 14.74 3.91
N ARG A 236 -0.35 15.15 4.86
CA ARG A 236 -0.41 16.52 5.43
C ARG A 236 -0.64 17.60 4.38
N TYR A 237 -1.29 17.27 3.27
CA TYR A 237 -1.39 18.14 2.10
C TYR A 237 -2.44 19.26 2.22
N PHE A 238 -3.31 19.18 3.21
CA PHE A 238 -4.29 20.20 3.46
C PHE A 238 -3.66 21.30 4.34
N PHE A 239 -3.39 22.45 3.73
CA PHE A 239 -2.92 23.63 4.43
C PHE A 239 -4.09 24.52 4.82
N ASP A 240 -4.04 25.00 6.06
CA ASP A 240 -5.01 25.94 6.60
C ASP A 240 -4.45 27.37 6.52
N ASN A 241 -5.08 28.27 5.74
CA ASN A 241 -4.54 29.61 5.42
C ASN A 241 -5.34 30.82 5.95
N THR A 242 -6.42 30.68 6.71
CA THR A 242 -7.23 31.85 7.13
C THR A 242 -6.85 32.42 8.49
N GLU A 243 -5.85 33.32 8.60
CA GLU A 243 -5.59 34.15 9.82
C GLU A 243 -6.86 34.71 10.52
N THR A 244 -8.02 34.71 9.86
CA THR A 244 -9.35 34.99 10.38
C THR A 244 -10.05 33.74 10.96
N GLY A 245 -10.24 33.73 12.29
CA GLY A 245 -10.70 32.59 13.09
C GLY A 245 -12.18 32.18 12.96
N HIS A 246 -12.64 31.81 11.76
CA HIS A 246 -13.96 31.20 11.57
C HIS A 246 -13.85 29.78 10.96
N SER A 247 -14.24 28.80 11.78
CA SER A 247 -14.42 27.36 11.51
C SER A 247 -13.55 26.77 10.39
N ARG A 248 -12.27 26.63 10.71
CA ARG A 248 -11.25 25.98 9.88
C ARG A 248 -11.23 24.50 10.23
N MET A 249 -11.42 23.61 9.26
CA MET A 249 -11.09 22.20 9.48
C MET A 249 -9.59 22.12 9.81
N ARG A 250 -9.28 21.93 11.09
CA ARG A 250 -7.90 21.80 11.57
C ARG A 250 -7.34 20.48 11.09
N LEU A 251 -6.32 20.53 10.25
CA LEU A 251 -5.47 19.37 10.00
C LEU A 251 -4.31 19.39 10.98
N TYR A 252 -4.32 18.38 11.85
CA TYR A 252 -3.31 18.22 12.89
C TYR A 252 -1.96 17.87 12.29
N ARG A 253 -0.93 18.60 12.74
CA ARG A 253 0.45 18.10 12.80
C ARG A 253 0.52 17.08 13.95
N SER A 254 0.98 15.87 13.69
CA SER A 254 1.60 15.09 14.77
C SER A 254 3.02 15.61 14.98
N ALA A 255 3.39 15.69 16.27
CA ALA A 255 4.66 16.16 16.83
C ALA A 255 5.90 15.59 16.12
#